data_AF-A0A550CEL7-F1
#
_entry.id   AF-A0A550CEL7-F1
#
_cell.length_a   1.000
_cell.length_b   1.000
_cell.length_c   1.000
_cell.angle_alpha   90.00
_cell.angle_beta   90.00
_cell.angle_gamma   90.00
#
_symmetry.space_group_name_H-M   'P 1'
#
loop_
_entity.id
_entity.type
_entity.pdbx_description
1 polymer ?
#
loop_
_entity_poly.entity_id
_entity_poly.type
_entity_poly.pdbx_seq_one_letter_code
_entity_poly.pdbx_strand_id
1 'polypeptide(L)'
;MRRTHTRVALKTCWTSPGRTSEPVFLEHLKMKLFHMAEHFPVAEAWREFEQGQPFLEMLDEKIQEKILEDSRRLIYQVTLRLQPLWELDSVEEFESCYIDIVEMHFHAHDDAHVLHRDISENNAMSRRRASDGKALGYLNDWDLACFVGPPGLSESSTSQHRTGTGPFMAIDLQQPDGQGKSPKRDHRYCHNLESLFWLLVWAVLHFDLQTKRRRTCRVTEWEGNWKAAAQFKSAFLDNSETQRQTLKLALRPYAGLVKRWILPLADMFQDARHNCEKTRDAEGFKIFDHEMYAKEITFEKFMQTIGVKPRQWVLEKK
;
A
#
# COMPACT_ATOMS: atom_id res chain seq x y z
N MET A 1 -7.13 38.63 5.06
CA MET A 1 -6.69 37.49 4.23
C MET A 1 -5.75 36.61 5.05
N ARG A 2 -6.20 35.45 5.55
CA ARG A 2 -5.27 34.47 6.14
C ARG A 2 -4.52 33.83 4.98
N ARG A 3 -3.22 34.10 4.84
CA ARG A 3 -2.33 33.31 3.97
C ARG A 3 -2.37 31.87 4.49
N THR A 4 -3.12 31.00 3.84
CA THR A 4 -3.04 29.55 4.03
C THR A 4 -1.65 29.12 3.56
N HIS A 5 -0.68 29.11 4.47
CA HIS A 5 0.66 28.62 4.15
C HIS A 5 0.53 27.12 3.92
N THR A 6 0.65 26.67 2.67
CA THR A 6 0.82 25.26 2.35
C THR A 6 2.00 24.74 3.15
N ARG A 7 1.74 23.89 4.15
CA ARG A 7 2.80 23.29 4.96
C ARG A 7 3.47 22.20 4.12
N VAL A 8 4.78 22.31 3.97
CA VAL A 8 5.62 21.32 3.31
C VAL A 8 6.39 20.49 4.33
N ALA A 9 6.81 19.30 3.94
CA ALA A 9 7.68 18.40 4.69
C ALA A 9 8.93 18.09 3.85
N LEU A 10 10.07 17.90 4.51
CA LEU A 10 11.29 17.41 3.87
C LEU A 10 11.42 15.92 4.17
N LYS A 11 11.33 15.09 3.13
CA LYS A 11 11.62 13.66 3.17
C LYS A 11 13.08 13.45 2.72
N THR A 12 13.78 12.57 3.42
CA THR A 12 15.10 12.08 3.03
C THR A 12 15.08 10.57 2.93
N CYS A 13 15.47 10.00 1.79
CA CYS A 13 15.55 8.56 1.61
C CYS A 13 16.87 8.14 0.97
N TRP A 14 17.28 6.90 1.24
CA TRP A 14 18.45 6.27 0.65
C TRP A 14 17.98 5.18 -0.31
N THR A 15 18.26 5.34 -1.61
CA THR A 15 17.84 4.40 -2.65
C THR A 15 19.00 3.54 -3.13
N SER A 16 18.76 2.25 -3.36
CA SER A 16 19.75 1.34 -3.93
C SER A 16 20.00 1.64 -5.41
N PRO A 17 21.21 1.35 -5.94
CA PRO A 17 21.48 1.44 -7.38
C PRO A 17 20.45 0.63 -8.20
N GLY A 18 20.00 1.20 -9.32
CA GLY A 18 19.06 0.53 -10.24
C GLY A 18 17.58 0.57 -9.83
N ARG A 19 17.24 1.21 -8.71
CA ARG A 19 15.84 1.45 -8.31
C ARG A 19 15.40 2.84 -8.76
N THR A 20 14.22 2.92 -9.37
CA THR A 20 13.57 4.20 -9.65
C THR A 20 13.17 4.88 -8.34
N SER A 21 13.50 6.16 -8.20
CA SER A 21 13.22 6.94 -7.00
C SER A 21 11.76 7.40 -6.93
N GLU A 22 11.22 7.58 -5.71
CA GLU A 22 9.85 8.07 -5.51
C GLU A 22 9.51 9.32 -6.35
N PRO A 23 10.34 10.37 -6.43
CA PRO A 23 10.02 11.55 -7.22
C PRO A 23 9.73 11.25 -8.70
N VAL A 24 10.40 10.27 -9.29
CA VAL A 24 10.16 9.86 -10.69
C VAL A 24 8.78 9.23 -10.84
N PHE A 25 8.36 8.39 -9.89
CA PHE A 25 6.99 7.86 -9.88
C PHE A 25 5.97 8.98 -9.70
N LEU A 26 6.21 9.93 -8.79
CA LEU A 26 5.28 11.05 -8.56
C LEU A 26 5.16 11.97 -9.78
N GLU A 27 6.25 12.24 -10.49
CA GLU A 27 6.22 12.99 -11.75
C GLU A 27 5.42 12.27 -12.83
N HIS A 28 5.66 10.96 -13.00
CA HIS A 28 4.91 10.14 -13.96
C HIS A 28 3.42 10.08 -13.63
N LEU A 29 3.06 9.84 -12.37
CA LEU A 29 1.68 9.84 -11.90
C LEU A 29 1.02 11.20 -12.15
N LYS A 30 1.70 12.31 -11.84
CA LYS A 30 1.19 13.66 -12.09
C LYS A 30 0.92 13.92 -13.57
N MET A 31 1.79 13.45 -14.47
CA MET A 31 1.59 13.59 -15.91
C MET A 31 0.42 12.75 -16.41
N LYS A 32 0.30 11.49 -15.97
CA LYS A 32 -0.72 10.54 -16.45
C LYS A 32 -2.09 10.81 -15.83
N LEU A 33 -2.12 11.19 -14.56
CA LEU A 33 -3.34 11.33 -13.77
C LEU A 33 -3.70 12.80 -13.51
N PHE A 34 -3.34 13.76 -14.37
CA PHE A 34 -3.58 15.20 -14.14
C PHE A 34 -5.02 15.56 -13.69
N HIS A 35 -6.01 14.77 -14.10
CA HIS A 35 -7.42 14.90 -13.76
C HIS A 35 -7.75 14.56 -12.29
N MET A 36 -6.83 13.89 -11.57
CA MET A 36 -6.89 13.59 -10.14
C MET A 36 -5.92 14.47 -9.30
N ALA A 37 -5.44 15.61 -9.81
CA ALA A 37 -4.34 16.41 -9.21
C ALA A 37 -4.50 16.80 -7.75
N GLU A 38 -5.72 16.83 -7.24
CA GLU A 38 -5.96 17.11 -5.84
C GLU A 38 -5.82 15.89 -4.92
N HIS A 39 -5.64 14.67 -5.46
CA HIS A 39 -5.70 13.40 -4.74
C HIS A 39 -4.38 12.59 -4.77
N PHE A 40 -3.29 13.17 -5.27
CA PHE A 40 -1.97 12.53 -5.22
C PHE A 40 -0.89 13.42 -4.60
N PRO A 41 0.08 12.82 -3.90
CA PRO A 41 1.22 13.56 -3.40
C PRO A 41 2.04 14.08 -4.60
N VAL A 42 2.49 15.33 -4.50
CA VAL A 42 3.37 15.95 -5.48
C VAL A 42 4.68 16.29 -4.79
N ALA A 43 5.80 15.91 -5.41
CA ALA A 43 7.10 16.44 -5.04
C ALA A 43 7.20 17.89 -5.57
N GLU A 44 7.30 18.86 -4.66
CA GLU A 44 7.45 20.28 -5.00
C GLU A 44 8.87 20.57 -5.52
N ALA A 45 9.86 19.89 -4.96
CA ALA A 45 11.24 19.92 -5.38
C ALA A 45 11.95 18.66 -4.88
N TRP A 46 12.92 18.15 -5.63
CA TRP A 46 13.77 17.07 -5.16
C TRP A 46 15.17 17.16 -5.77
N ARG A 47 16.14 16.51 -5.12
CA ARG A 47 17.51 16.38 -5.62
C ARG A 47 18.12 15.07 -5.15
N GLU A 48 18.79 14.40 -6.06
CA GLU A 48 19.61 13.22 -5.80
C GLU A 48 21.07 13.62 -5.58
N PHE A 49 21.72 12.94 -4.63
CA PHE A 49 23.12 13.12 -4.31
C PHE A 49 23.82 11.76 -4.34
N GLU A 50 24.88 11.66 -5.14
CA GLU A 50 25.76 10.50 -5.15
C GLU A 50 26.68 10.50 -3.93
N GLN A 51 27.02 9.30 -3.45
CA GLN A 51 27.82 9.14 -2.25
C GLN A 51 29.30 9.43 -2.55
N GLY A 52 29.84 10.48 -1.94
CA GLY A 52 31.27 10.59 -1.58
C GLY A 52 32.32 10.44 -2.69
N GLN A 53 32.05 10.84 -3.94
CA GLN A 53 32.98 10.75 -5.08
C GLN A 53 34.46 11.11 -4.71
N PRO A 54 34.77 12.23 -4.01
CA PRO A 54 36.16 12.57 -3.70
C PRO A 54 36.84 11.66 -2.65
N PHE A 55 36.07 11.02 -1.77
CA PHE A 55 36.61 10.09 -0.76
C PHE A 55 36.77 8.68 -1.34
N LEU A 56 35.88 8.26 -2.22
CA LEU A 56 35.97 6.97 -2.92
C LEU A 56 37.23 6.89 -3.78
N GLU A 57 37.62 7.99 -4.43
CA GLU A 57 38.86 8.12 -5.22
C GLU A 57 40.14 7.94 -4.38
N MET A 58 40.05 8.03 -3.05
CA MET A 58 41.19 7.84 -2.13
C MET A 58 41.32 6.39 -1.62
N LEU A 59 40.40 5.49 -1.97
CA LEU A 59 40.36 4.11 -1.51
C LEU A 59 40.97 3.16 -2.55
N ASP A 60 41.42 1.98 -2.12
CA ASP A 60 41.83 0.90 -3.02
C ASP A 60 40.66 0.45 -3.93
N GLU A 61 40.96 0.13 -5.19
CA GLU A 61 39.97 -0.26 -6.22
C GLU A 61 39.01 -1.36 -5.76
N LYS A 62 39.51 -2.39 -5.05
CA LYS A 62 38.67 -3.49 -4.52
C LYS A 62 37.69 -3.05 -3.43
N ILE A 63 38.05 -2.03 -2.65
CA ILE A 63 37.18 -1.45 -1.62
C ILE A 63 36.17 -0.53 -2.30
N GLN A 64 36.61 0.24 -3.28
CA GLN A 64 35.77 1.10 -4.10
C GLN A 64 34.67 0.29 -4.81
N GLU A 65 35.01 -0.83 -5.47
CA GLU A 65 34.04 -1.73 -6.11
C GLU A 65 32.97 -2.22 -5.12
N LYS A 66 33.38 -2.73 -3.95
CA LYS A 66 32.44 -3.21 -2.93
C LYS A 66 31.52 -2.11 -2.39
N ILE A 67 32.05 -0.90 -2.21
CA ILE A 67 31.24 0.24 -1.74
C ILE A 67 30.28 0.67 -2.85
N LEU A 68 30.71 0.69 -4.11
CA LEU A 68 29.87 1.04 -5.26
C LEU A 68 28.76 0.03 -5.53
N GLU A 69 29.01 -1.27 -5.29
CA GLU A 69 27.98 -2.32 -5.35
C GLU A 69 26.81 -2.07 -4.39
N ASP A 70 27.11 -1.56 -3.18
CA ASP A 70 26.12 -1.23 -2.14
C ASP A 70 25.79 0.29 -2.06
N SER A 71 26.37 1.12 -2.95
CA SER A 71 26.35 2.57 -2.83
C SER A 71 24.94 3.11 -2.98
N ARG A 72 24.39 3.70 -1.92
CA ARG A 72 23.05 4.26 -1.94
C ARG A 72 23.08 5.72 -2.39
N ARG A 73 22.08 6.11 -3.17
CA ARG A 73 21.84 7.51 -3.54
C ARG A 73 21.00 8.17 -2.45
N LEU A 74 21.39 9.36 -2.01
CA LEU A 74 20.63 10.14 -1.04
C LEU A 74 19.69 11.07 -1.79
N ILE A 75 18.39 11.00 -1.49
CA ILE A 75 17.37 11.83 -2.10
C ILE A 75 16.79 12.76 -1.05
N TYR A 76 16.80 14.06 -1.34
CA TYR A 76 16.04 15.06 -0.63
C TYR A 76 14.79 15.39 -1.45
N GLN A 77 13.63 15.32 -0.82
CA GLN A 77 12.35 15.58 -1.48
C GLN A 77 11.47 16.46 -0.60
N VAL A 78 10.94 17.55 -1.16
CA VAL A 78 9.97 18.43 -0.53
C VAL A 78 8.57 17.98 -0.95
N THR A 79 7.74 17.59 0.01
CA THR A 79 6.37 17.13 -0.24
C THR A 79 5.35 17.93 0.57
N LEU A 80 4.08 17.75 0.26
CA LEU A 80 3.00 18.28 1.09
C LEU A 80 3.01 17.60 2.47
N ARG A 81 2.78 18.39 3.53
CA ARG A 81 2.57 17.83 4.85
C ARG A 81 1.19 17.17 4.92
N LEU A 82 1.20 15.84 4.91
CA LEU A 82 0.01 15.00 5.10
C LEU A 82 -0.21 14.70 6.59
N GLN A 83 -1.40 14.21 6.92
CA GLN A 83 -1.81 13.81 8.26
C GLN A 83 -2.24 12.34 8.24
N PRO A 84 -1.94 11.56 9.28
CA PRO A 84 -2.43 10.19 9.38
C PRO A 84 -3.97 10.11 9.36
N LEU A 85 -4.51 8.99 8.90
CA LEU A 85 -5.96 8.78 8.83
C LEU A 85 -6.66 8.81 10.19
N TRP A 86 -5.95 8.51 11.29
CA TRP A 86 -6.52 8.60 12.64
C TRP A 86 -6.70 10.03 13.14
N GLU A 87 -6.22 11.05 12.41
CA GLU A 87 -6.46 12.46 12.72
C GLU A 87 -7.75 13.02 12.10
N LEU A 88 -8.52 12.21 11.34
CA LEU A 88 -9.79 12.62 10.71
C LEU A 88 -10.92 12.84 11.72
N ASP A 89 -11.87 13.71 11.41
CA ASP A 89 -12.91 14.17 12.36
C ASP A 89 -14.07 13.18 12.53
N SER A 90 -14.28 12.30 11.56
CA SER A 90 -15.38 11.35 11.63
C SER A 90 -15.15 10.10 10.78
N VAL A 91 -15.98 9.08 11.01
CA VAL A 91 -15.96 7.84 10.23
C VAL A 91 -16.34 8.12 8.77
N GLU A 92 -17.21 9.10 8.53
CA GLU A 92 -17.58 9.53 7.18
C GLU A 92 -16.41 10.17 6.44
N GLU A 93 -15.61 11.01 7.12
CA GLU A 93 -14.36 11.53 6.53
C GLU A 93 -13.36 10.40 6.24
N PHE A 94 -13.24 9.43 7.15
CA PHE A 94 -12.40 8.24 6.95
C PHE A 94 -12.86 7.43 5.73
N GLU A 95 -14.15 7.15 5.60
CA GLU A 95 -14.73 6.44 4.46
C GLU A 95 -14.44 7.18 3.16
N SER A 96 -14.64 8.51 3.12
CA SER A 96 -14.34 9.32 1.94
C SER A 96 -12.85 9.26 1.57
N CYS A 97 -11.94 9.43 2.55
CA CYS A 97 -10.50 9.37 2.30
C CYS A 97 -10.06 7.97 1.88
N TYR A 98 -10.65 6.92 2.44
CA TYR A 98 -10.35 5.55 2.06
C TYR A 98 -10.74 5.30 0.59
N ILE A 99 -11.90 5.78 0.13
CA ILE A 99 -12.30 5.67 -1.27
C ILE A 99 -11.39 6.50 -2.20
N ASP A 100 -10.91 7.68 -1.77
CA ASP A 100 -9.87 8.42 -2.51
C ASP A 100 -8.62 7.57 -2.74
N ILE A 101 -8.18 6.85 -1.69
CA ILE A 101 -6.99 6.00 -1.76
C ILE A 101 -7.21 4.80 -2.69
N VAL A 102 -8.35 4.12 -2.58
CA VAL A 102 -8.67 2.94 -3.42
C VAL A 102 -8.76 3.33 -4.89
N GLU A 103 -9.44 4.44 -5.21
CA GLU A 103 -9.56 4.90 -6.59
C GLU A 103 -8.23 5.42 -7.14
N MET A 104 -7.45 6.17 -6.36
CA MET A 104 -6.14 6.61 -6.82
C MET A 104 -5.19 5.44 -7.04
N HIS A 105 -5.23 4.42 -6.17
CA HIS A 105 -4.48 3.18 -6.35
C HIS A 105 -4.86 2.46 -7.65
N PHE A 106 -6.16 2.39 -7.97
CA PHE A 106 -6.65 1.83 -9.22
C PHE A 106 -6.11 2.60 -10.44
N HIS A 107 -6.28 3.92 -10.48
CA HIS A 107 -5.82 4.74 -11.59
C HIS A 107 -4.28 4.75 -11.74
N ALA A 108 -3.55 4.70 -10.62
CA ALA A 108 -2.09 4.53 -10.66
C ALA A 108 -1.69 3.23 -11.37
N HIS A 109 -2.42 2.13 -11.14
CA HIS A 109 -2.16 0.86 -11.79
C HIS A 109 -2.66 0.81 -13.23
N ASP A 110 -3.92 1.18 -13.48
CA ASP A 110 -4.61 0.96 -14.75
C ASP A 110 -4.19 1.99 -15.82
N ASP A 111 -4.20 3.27 -15.47
CA ASP A 111 -3.91 4.37 -16.41
C ASP A 111 -2.42 4.73 -16.44
N ALA A 112 -1.76 4.66 -15.28
CA ALA A 112 -0.35 5.06 -15.15
C ALA A 112 0.61 3.87 -15.07
N HIS A 113 0.13 2.63 -15.01
CA HIS A 113 0.98 1.44 -15.03
C HIS A 113 2.02 1.42 -13.90
N VAL A 114 1.63 1.82 -12.69
CA VAL A 114 2.46 1.84 -11.48
C VAL A 114 1.79 1.01 -10.38
N LEU A 115 2.55 0.11 -9.76
CA LEU A 115 2.13 -0.66 -8.59
C LEU A 115 2.83 -0.13 -7.33
N HIS A 116 2.08 0.19 -6.27
CA HIS A 116 2.62 0.81 -5.04
C HIS A 116 3.47 -0.17 -4.19
N ARG A 117 2.98 -1.40 -4.01
CA ARG A 117 3.61 -2.50 -3.25
C ARG A 117 3.79 -2.32 -1.73
N ASP A 118 3.57 -1.13 -1.16
CA ASP A 118 3.68 -0.92 0.30
C ASP A 118 2.52 -0.15 0.93
N ILE A 119 1.30 -0.68 0.84
CA ILE A 119 0.13 -0.10 1.54
C ILE A 119 0.24 -0.39 3.04
N SER A 120 0.16 0.66 3.86
CA SER A 120 0.26 0.58 5.32
C SER A 120 -0.45 1.76 5.99
N GLU A 121 -0.62 1.72 7.32
CA GLU A 121 -1.19 2.84 8.09
C GLU A 121 -0.38 4.15 8.01
N ASN A 122 0.93 4.05 7.74
CA ASN A 122 1.81 5.23 7.65
C ASN A 122 1.84 5.84 6.24
N ASN A 123 1.41 5.07 5.24
CA ASN A 123 1.43 5.46 3.83
C ASN A 123 0.04 5.90 3.37
N ALA A 124 -1.02 5.36 3.97
CA ALA A 124 -2.38 5.85 3.82
C ALA A 124 -2.59 7.09 4.69
N MET A 125 -2.74 8.24 4.06
CA MET A 125 -2.72 9.55 4.70
C MET A 125 -3.90 10.40 4.24
N SER A 126 -4.05 11.57 4.84
CA SER A 126 -5.06 12.56 4.47
C SER A 126 -4.49 13.98 4.45
N ARG A 127 -5.23 14.89 3.80
CA ARG A 127 -4.97 16.33 3.87
C ARG A 127 -6.30 17.08 3.77
N ARG A 128 -6.44 18.17 4.52
CA ARG A 128 -7.56 19.10 4.34
C ARG A 128 -7.31 20.02 3.14
N ARG A 129 -8.25 20.02 2.20
CA ARG A 129 -8.27 20.91 1.04
C ARG A 129 -8.39 22.36 1.52
N ALA A 130 -7.56 23.24 0.96
CA ALA A 130 -7.48 24.63 1.42
C ALA A 130 -8.73 25.47 1.12
N SER A 131 -9.50 25.11 0.09
CA SER A 131 -10.67 25.88 -0.37
C SER A 131 -11.90 25.69 0.51
N ASP A 132 -12.17 24.48 0.98
CA ASP A 132 -13.42 24.10 1.66
C ASP A 132 -13.19 23.30 2.96
N GLY A 133 -11.95 22.94 3.29
CA GLY A 133 -11.60 22.15 4.47
C GLY A 133 -11.90 20.65 4.34
N LYS A 134 -12.35 20.18 3.17
CA LYS A 134 -12.66 18.77 2.92
C LYS A 134 -11.41 17.91 3.11
N ALA A 135 -11.53 16.83 3.88
CA ALA A 135 -10.48 15.83 3.97
C ALA A 135 -10.41 15.01 2.67
N LEU A 136 -9.20 14.91 2.12
CA LEU A 136 -8.90 14.09 0.94
C LEU A 136 -7.90 13.00 1.35
N GLY A 137 -8.10 11.78 0.86
CA GLY A 137 -7.19 10.67 1.06
C GLY A 137 -6.03 10.67 0.06
N TYR A 138 -4.87 10.21 0.51
CA TYR A 138 -3.63 10.11 -0.26
C TYR A 138 -2.91 8.81 0.06
N LEU A 139 -2.30 8.21 -0.96
CA LEU A 139 -1.30 7.16 -0.79
C LEU A 139 0.09 7.77 -1.01
N ASN A 140 0.89 7.75 0.05
CA ASN A 140 2.24 8.29 0.09
C ASN A 140 3.28 7.16 0.11
N ASP A 141 4.54 7.51 -0.11
CA ASP A 141 5.69 6.61 -0.04
C ASP A 141 5.77 5.61 -1.20
N TRP A 142 6.01 6.16 -2.39
CA TRP A 142 6.16 5.39 -3.63
C TRP A 142 7.58 4.85 -3.82
N ASP A 143 8.42 4.87 -2.80
CA ASP A 143 9.79 4.37 -2.90
C ASP A 143 9.78 2.91 -3.33
N LEU A 144 8.85 2.10 -2.81
CA LEU A 144 8.69 0.67 -3.12
C LEU A 144 7.88 0.42 -4.40
N ALA A 145 7.47 1.45 -5.13
CA ALA A 145 6.69 1.24 -6.34
C ALA A 145 7.49 0.56 -7.46
N CYS A 146 6.80 0.10 -8.50
CA CYS A 146 7.41 -0.33 -9.75
C CYS A 146 6.48 -0.06 -10.93
N PHE A 147 7.07 0.12 -12.12
CA PHE A 147 6.30 0.11 -13.36
C PHE A 147 5.84 -1.30 -13.71
N VAL A 148 4.56 -1.44 -14.07
CA VAL A 148 3.95 -2.68 -14.56
C VAL A 148 3.67 -2.54 -16.05
N GLY A 149 3.81 -3.59 -16.86
CA GLY A 149 3.61 -3.45 -18.31
C GLY A 149 3.93 -4.73 -19.07
N PRO A 150 3.87 -4.70 -20.41
CA PRO A 150 4.28 -5.82 -21.24
C PRO A 150 5.72 -6.26 -20.89
N PRO A 151 6.04 -7.56 -21.02
CA PRO A 151 7.39 -8.07 -20.78
C PRO A 151 8.44 -7.22 -21.54
N GLY A 152 9.34 -6.58 -20.81
CA GLY A 152 10.37 -5.67 -21.36
C GLY A 152 10.20 -4.19 -21.02
N LEU A 153 9.02 -3.76 -20.58
CA LEU A 153 8.76 -2.42 -20.01
C LEU A 153 8.55 -2.45 -18.50
N SER A 154 8.27 -3.62 -17.93
CA SER A 154 8.17 -3.82 -16.48
C SER A 154 9.56 -3.82 -15.85
N GLU A 155 9.70 -3.11 -14.74
CA GLU A 155 10.91 -3.24 -13.93
C GLU A 155 10.95 -4.68 -13.40
N SER A 156 12.06 -5.38 -13.66
CA SER A 156 12.35 -6.63 -12.93
C SER A 156 12.25 -6.32 -11.44
N SER A 157 11.58 -7.17 -10.67
CA SER A 157 11.45 -7.02 -9.22
C SER A 157 12.84 -7.13 -8.55
N THR A 158 13.62 -6.05 -8.60
CA THR A 158 14.99 -5.97 -8.06
C THR A 158 14.99 -5.99 -6.53
N SER A 159 13.82 -5.86 -5.89
CA SER A 159 13.66 -6.08 -4.46
C SER A 159 13.75 -7.58 -4.13
N GLN A 160 14.98 -8.08 -4.06
CA GLN A 160 15.31 -9.38 -3.45
C GLN A 160 15.02 -9.41 -1.93
N HIS A 161 14.66 -8.27 -1.34
CA HIS A 161 14.38 -8.12 0.08
C HIS A 161 12.88 -8.22 0.37
N ARG A 162 12.49 -9.01 1.38
CA ARG A 162 11.15 -9.00 1.99
C ARG A 162 10.88 -7.61 2.57
N THR A 163 10.44 -6.68 1.74
CA THR A 163 10.07 -5.33 2.15
C THR A 163 8.55 -5.22 2.20
N GLY A 164 8.04 -4.79 3.34
CA GLY A 164 6.65 -4.40 3.54
C GLY A 164 6.31 -4.42 5.01
N THR A 165 5.08 -4.06 5.33
CA THR A 165 4.62 -3.99 6.73
C THR A 165 3.80 -5.25 7.02
N GLY A 166 4.33 -6.16 7.86
CA GLY A 166 3.77 -7.50 8.14
C GLY A 166 2.25 -7.58 8.32
N PRO A 167 1.65 -6.68 9.11
CA PRO A 167 0.19 -6.62 9.25
C PRO A 167 -0.59 -6.42 7.95
N PHE A 168 -0.07 -5.67 6.99
CA PHE A 168 -0.79 -5.25 5.79
C PHE A 168 -0.44 -6.09 4.55
N MET A 169 0.80 -6.56 4.44
CA MET A 169 1.26 -7.35 3.31
C MET A 169 0.33 -8.55 3.03
N ALA A 170 -0.05 -8.82 1.78
CA ALA A 170 -0.92 -9.94 1.43
C ALA A 170 -0.42 -11.30 1.99
N ILE A 171 -1.33 -12.20 2.40
CA ILE A 171 -1.00 -13.51 3.01
C ILE A 171 0.01 -14.27 2.15
N ASP A 172 -0.19 -14.28 0.83
CA ASP A 172 0.70 -15.01 -0.08
C ASP A 172 2.08 -14.38 -0.19
N LEU A 173 2.25 -13.10 0.07
CA LEU A 173 3.59 -12.49 0.00
C LEU A 173 4.42 -12.76 1.27
N GLN A 174 3.81 -13.31 2.33
CA GLN A 174 4.47 -13.54 3.62
C GLN A 174 5.03 -14.95 3.80
N GLN A 175 4.59 -15.93 3.00
CA GLN A 175 5.01 -17.32 3.19
C GLN A 175 6.37 -17.58 2.52
N PRO A 176 7.34 -18.18 3.24
CA PRO A 176 8.57 -18.67 2.62
C PRO A 176 8.23 -19.75 1.58
N ASP A 177 9.09 -19.91 0.57
CA ASP A 177 9.05 -21.11 -0.25
C ASP A 177 9.44 -22.33 0.59
N GLY A 178 9.18 -23.53 0.06
CA GLY A 178 9.52 -24.79 0.73
C GLY A 178 11.01 -24.97 1.07
N GLN A 179 11.88 -24.04 0.65
CA GLN A 179 13.32 -24.04 0.91
C GLN A 179 13.72 -22.99 1.96
N GLY A 180 12.75 -22.34 2.61
CA GLY A 180 12.99 -21.28 3.61
C GLY A 180 13.46 -19.96 3.01
N LYS A 181 13.57 -19.86 1.68
CA LYS A 181 13.86 -18.62 0.96
C LYS A 181 12.55 -17.87 0.73
N SER A 182 12.64 -16.56 0.57
CA SER A 182 11.49 -15.78 0.10
C SER A 182 11.24 -16.24 -1.34
N PRO A 183 10.08 -16.81 -1.67
CA PRO A 183 9.77 -17.04 -3.07
C PRO A 183 9.78 -15.67 -3.75
N LYS A 184 10.32 -15.60 -4.96
CA LYS A 184 10.11 -14.47 -5.87
C LYS A 184 8.63 -14.49 -6.28
N ARG A 185 7.72 -14.14 -5.36
CA ARG A 185 6.29 -14.01 -5.70
C ARG A 185 6.11 -12.65 -6.33
N ASP A 186 5.59 -12.65 -7.56
CA ASP A 186 5.27 -11.41 -8.26
C ASP A 186 4.20 -10.67 -7.47
N HIS A 187 4.55 -9.48 -6.98
CA HIS A 187 3.60 -8.59 -6.35
C HIS A 187 2.62 -8.10 -7.43
N ARG A 188 1.33 -8.39 -7.30
CA ARG A 188 0.27 -8.05 -8.25
C ARG A 188 -0.71 -7.05 -7.65
N TYR A 189 -1.54 -6.44 -8.50
CA TYR A 189 -2.61 -5.53 -8.09
C TYR A 189 -3.54 -6.11 -7.01
N CYS A 190 -3.93 -7.39 -7.13
CA CYS A 190 -4.77 -8.07 -6.15
C CYS A 190 -4.14 -8.11 -4.73
N HIS A 191 -2.82 -8.18 -4.62
CA HIS A 191 -2.13 -8.14 -3.32
C HIS A 191 -2.22 -6.76 -2.67
N ASN A 192 -2.23 -5.67 -3.46
CA ASN A 192 -2.48 -4.33 -2.94
C ASN A 192 -3.94 -4.18 -2.49
N LEU A 193 -4.92 -4.75 -3.20
CA LEU A 193 -6.31 -4.78 -2.73
C LEU A 193 -6.47 -5.57 -1.42
N GLU A 194 -5.76 -6.69 -1.25
CA GLU A 194 -5.72 -7.41 0.03
C GLU A 194 -5.11 -6.54 1.13
N SER A 195 -4.07 -5.77 0.82
CA SER A 195 -3.44 -4.85 1.77
C SER A 195 -4.35 -3.69 2.18
N LEU A 196 -5.16 -3.17 1.24
CA LEU A 196 -6.20 -2.18 1.51
C LEU A 196 -7.30 -2.74 2.43
N PHE A 197 -7.70 -4.00 2.23
CA PHE A 197 -8.62 -4.68 3.15
C PHE A 197 -8.03 -4.81 4.56
N TRP A 198 -6.76 -5.23 4.69
CA TRP A 198 -6.11 -5.30 6.00
C TRP A 198 -5.96 -3.93 6.65
N LEU A 199 -5.76 -2.86 5.86
CA LEU A 199 -5.79 -1.49 6.35
C LEU A 199 -7.17 -1.09 6.91
N LEU A 200 -8.28 -1.52 6.30
CA LEU A 200 -9.63 -1.29 6.86
C LEU A 200 -9.80 -1.99 8.20
N VAL A 201 -9.47 -3.28 8.27
CA VAL A 201 -9.58 -4.05 9.53
C VAL A 201 -8.71 -3.41 10.60
N TRP A 202 -7.51 -2.97 10.23
CA TRP A 202 -6.60 -2.29 11.13
C TRP A 202 -7.16 -0.95 11.62
N ALA A 203 -7.70 -0.13 10.71
CA ALA A 203 -8.25 1.19 11.04
C ALA A 203 -9.39 1.08 12.06
N VAL A 204 -10.34 0.16 11.87
CA VAL A 204 -11.49 0.04 12.80
C VAL A 204 -11.10 -0.42 14.19
N LEU A 205 -9.93 -1.05 14.34
CA LEU A 205 -9.40 -1.51 15.62
C LEU A 205 -8.54 -0.45 16.31
N HIS A 206 -7.82 0.36 15.53
CA HIS A 206 -6.73 1.18 16.04
C HIS A 206 -6.92 2.69 15.89
N PHE A 207 -7.72 3.18 14.93
CA PHE A 207 -7.82 4.62 14.66
C PHE A 207 -8.89 5.26 15.54
N ASP A 208 -8.47 5.82 16.67
CA ASP A 208 -9.37 6.56 17.56
C ASP A 208 -9.51 8.01 17.07
N LEU A 209 -10.50 8.22 16.20
CA LEU A 209 -10.80 9.54 15.61
C LEU A 209 -11.25 10.58 16.63
N GLN A 210 -11.81 10.14 17.77
CA GLN A 210 -12.26 11.04 18.82
C GLN A 210 -11.06 11.61 19.58
N THR A 211 -10.07 10.77 19.90
CA THR A 211 -8.86 11.20 20.61
C THR A 211 -7.71 11.58 19.68
N LYS A 212 -7.88 11.41 18.37
CA LYS A 212 -6.89 11.67 17.31
C LYS A 212 -5.62 10.85 17.49
N ARG A 213 -5.77 9.57 17.86
CA ARG A 213 -4.64 8.69 18.21
C ARG A 213 -4.76 7.32 17.56
N ARG A 214 -3.61 6.77 17.19
CA ARG A 214 -3.44 5.35 16.89
C ARG A 214 -3.30 4.56 18.19
N ARG A 215 -4.25 3.67 18.49
CA ARG A 215 -4.19 2.74 19.63
C ARG A 215 -3.18 1.63 19.39
N THR A 216 -2.57 1.15 20.46
CA THR A 216 -1.71 -0.04 20.41
C THR A 216 -2.50 -1.25 19.94
N CYS A 217 -1.89 -2.09 19.11
CA CYS A 217 -2.50 -3.34 18.69
C CYS A 217 -2.67 -4.29 19.86
N ARG A 218 -3.84 -4.92 19.93
CA ARG A 218 -4.17 -5.94 20.93
C ARG A 218 -4.09 -7.37 20.37
N VAL A 219 -3.86 -7.51 19.08
CA VAL A 219 -3.73 -8.79 18.38
C VAL A 219 -2.24 -9.04 18.14
N THR A 220 -1.60 -9.66 19.14
CA THR A 220 -0.14 -9.85 19.17
C THR A 220 0.38 -10.68 18.00
N GLU A 221 -0.41 -11.64 17.53
CA GLU A 221 -0.10 -12.52 16.41
C GLU A 221 -0.03 -11.75 15.09
N TRP A 222 -0.83 -10.68 14.97
CA TRP A 222 -0.87 -9.86 13.76
C TRP A 222 0.33 -8.91 13.64
N GLU A 223 0.80 -8.34 14.75
CA GLU A 223 2.06 -7.59 14.84
C GLU A 223 3.30 -8.49 14.99
N GLY A 224 3.11 -9.80 15.04
CA GLY A 224 4.18 -10.77 15.19
C GLY A 224 5.08 -10.87 13.96
N ASN A 225 5.85 -11.96 13.88
CA ASN A 225 6.59 -12.26 12.66
C ASN A 225 5.63 -12.55 11.49
N TRP A 226 6.17 -12.48 10.26
CA TRP A 226 5.44 -12.74 9.01
C TRP A 226 4.58 -14.01 9.01
N LYS A 227 5.09 -15.10 9.59
CA LYS A 227 4.33 -16.36 9.66
C LYS A 227 3.13 -16.22 10.58
N ALA A 228 3.30 -15.62 11.76
CA ALA A 228 2.23 -15.39 12.71
C ALA A 228 1.15 -14.45 12.13
N ALA A 229 1.57 -13.37 11.47
CA ALA A 229 0.67 -12.43 10.82
C ALA A 229 -0.14 -13.11 9.70
N ALA A 230 0.52 -13.87 8.83
CA ALA A 230 -0.16 -14.65 7.79
C ALA A 230 -1.16 -15.66 8.37
N GLN A 231 -0.77 -16.40 9.41
CA GLN A 231 -1.64 -17.38 10.08
C GLN A 231 -2.86 -16.73 10.73
N PHE A 232 -2.68 -15.61 11.42
CA PHE A 232 -3.79 -14.85 12.01
C PHE A 232 -4.77 -14.39 10.92
N LYS A 233 -4.26 -13.85 9.82
CA LYS A 233 -5.09 -13.35 8.72
C LYS A 233 -5.86 -14.46 8.00
N SER A 234 -5.23 -15.62 7.77
CA SER A 234 -5.95 -16.81 7.30
C SER A 234 -7.04 -17.24 8.28
N ALA A 235 -6.74 -17.30 9.59
CA ALA A 235 -7.72 -17.64 10.60
C ALA A 235 -8.86 -16.61 10.71
N PHE A 236 -8.58 -15.32 10.50
CA PHE A 236 -9.59 -14.27 10.46
C PHE A 236 -10.58 -14.45 9.31
N LEU A 237 -10.12 -14.93 8.14
CA LEU A 237 -10.97 -15.22 6.99
C LEU A 237 -11.75 -16.53 7.19
N ASP A 238 -11.10 -17.58 7.71
CA ASP A 238 -11.65 -18.95 7.71
C ASP A 238 -12.37 -19.37 8.99
N ASN A 239 -12.09 -18.71 10.12
CA ASN A 239 -12.64 -19.07 11.42
C ASN A 239 -13.57 -17.98 11.95
N SER A 240 -14.87 -18.30 12.02
CA SER A 240 -15.91 -17.37 12.47
C SER A 240 -15.71 -16.88 13.90
N GLU A 241 -15.10 -17.68 14.79
CA GLU A 241 -14.83 -17.25 16.16
C GLU A 241 -13.63 -16.29 16.21
N THR A 242 -12.55 -16.56 15.48
CA THR A 242 -11.42 -15.64 15.35
C THR A 242 -11.87 -14.30 14.77
N GLN A 243 -12.69 -14.32 13.71
CA GLN A 243 -13.26 -13.12 13.11
C GLN A 243 -14.13 -12.36 14.12
N ARG A 244 -15.05 -13.06 14.81
CA ARG A 244 -15.94 -12.46 15.82
C ARG A 244 -15.16 -11.84 16.97
N GLN A 245 -14.17 -12.53 17.52
CA GLN A 245 -13.35 -12.03 18.63
C GLN A 245 -12.55 -10.80 18.21
N THR A 246 -11.98 -10.81 17.02
CA THR A 246 -11.25 -9.67 16.46
C THR A 246 -12.18 -8.48 16.26
N LEU A 247 -13.31 -8.64 15.57
CA LEU A 247 -14.22 -7.54 15.26
C LEU A 247 -14.97 -7.01 16.49
N LYS A 248 -15.08 -7.78 17.59
CA LYS A 248 -15.54 -7.29 18.90
C LYS A 248 -14.62 -6.23 19.50
N LEU A 249 -13.36 -6.17 19.09
CA LEU A 249 -12.42 -5.14 19.52
C LEU A 249 -12.57 -3.84 18.72
N ALA A 250 -13.36 -3.83 17.64
CA ALA A 250 -13.55 -2.66 16.80
C ALA A 250 -14.12 -1.49 17.61
N LEU A 251 -13.59 -0.30 17.35
CA LEU A 251 -14.03 0.93 17.99
C LEU A 251 -15.48 1.22 17.61
N ARG A 252 -16.29 1.58 18.62
CA ARG A 252 -17.74 1.76 18.49
C ARG A 252 -18.18 2.65 17.31
N PRO A 253 -17.49 3.77 16.97
CA PRO A 253 -17.86 4.58 15.81
C PRO A 253 -17.90 3.80 14.49
N TYR A 254 -17.04 2.79 14.33
CA TYR A 254 -16.94 2.00 13.10
C TYR A 254 -17.91 0.82 13.02
N ALA A 255 -18.82 0.64 13.98
CA ALA A 255 -19.73 -0.51 13.99
C ALA A 255 -20.57 -0.64 12.69
N GLY A 256 -20.95 0.49 12.09
CA GLY A 256 -21.62 0.52 10.79
C GLY A 256 -20.70 0.11 9.64
N LEU A 257 -19.45 0.59 9.65
CA LEU A 257 -18.44 0.30 8.64
C LEU A 257 -18.05 -1.19 8.63
N VAL A 258 -17.92 -1.81 9.81
CA VAL A 258 -17.64 -3.24 9.95
C VAL A 258 -18.69 -4.08 9.21
N LYS A 259 -19.97 -3.74 9.39
CA LYS A 259 -21.08 -4.47 8.76
C LYS A 259 -21.18 -4.24 7.26
N ARG A 260 -20.97 -2.99 6.82
CA ARG A 260 -21.15 -2.62 5.41
C ARG A 260 -19.97 -3.02 4.53
N TRP A 261 -18.74 -2.90 5.02
CA TRP A 261 -17.54 -3.06 4.19
C TRP A 261 -16.69 -4.25 4.62
N ILE A 262 -16.37 -4.38 5.91
CA ILE A 262 -15.39 -5.39 6.35
C ILE A 262 -15.94 -6.81 6.23
N LEU A 263 -17.15 -7.09 6.71
CA LEU A 263 -17.72 -8.44 6.63
C LEU A 263 -17.91 -8.89 5.16
N PRO A 264 -18.53 -8.11 4.26
CA PRO A 264 -18.64 -8.50 2.85
C PRO A 264 -17.27 -8.67 2.15
N LEU A 265 -16.29 -7.80 2.45
CA LEU A 265 -14.95 -7.96 1.89
C LEU A 265 -14.26 -9.22 2.43
N ALA A 266 -14.42 -9.54 3.72
CA ALA A 266 -13.88 -10.75 4.31
C ALA A 266 -14.43 -11.99 3.59
N ASP A 267 -15.74 -12.05 3.34
CA ASP A 267 -16.38 -13.12 2.58
C ASP A 267 -15.83 -13.18 1.14
N MET A 268 -15.70 -12.03 0.46
CA MET A 268 -15.14 -11.94 -0.90
C MET A 268 -13.70 -12.49 -0.97
N PHE A 269 -12.84 -12.13 -0.01
CA PHE A 269 -11.46 -12.62 0.04
C PHE A 269 -11.39 -14.10 0.41
N GLN A 270 -12.25 -14.55 1.33
CA GLN A 270 -12.37 -15.95 1.71
C GLN A 270 -12.77 -16.81 0.51
N ASP A 271 -13.83 -16.45 -0.21
CA ASP A 271 -14.32 -17.19 -1.37
C ASP A 271 -13.28 -17.27 -2.49
N ALA A 272 -12.63 -16.15 -2.79
CA ALA A 272 -11.56 -16.09 -3.78
C ALA A 272 -10.42 -17.06 -3.41
N ARG A 273 -10.00 -17.07 -2.14
CA ARG A 273 -8.94 -17.97 -1.66
C ARG A 273 -9.33 -19.45 -1.78
N HIS A 274 -10.54 -19.81 -1.34
CA HIS A 274 -11.04 -21.18 -1.48
C HIS A 274 -11.12 -21.63 -2.94
N ASN A 275 -11.49 -20.73 -3.85
CA ASN A 275 -11.52 -21.03 -5.28
C ASN A 275 -10.11 -21.29 -5.86
N CYS A 276 -9.09 -20.63 -5.33
CA CYS A 276 -7.71 -20.77 -5.80
C CYS A 276 -7.01 -22.05 -5.33
N GLU A 277 -7.55 -22.76 -4.33
CA GLU A 277 -6.97 -24.02 -3.80
C GLU A 277 -7.59 -25.30 -4.40
N LYS A 278 -8.29 -25.18 -5.52
CA LYS A 278 -8.97 -26.31 -6.18
C LYS A 278 -8.04 -27.21 -6.99
N THR A 279 -6.87 -26.71 -7.37
CA THR A 279 -5.88 -27.43 -8.17
C THR A 279 -4.88 -28.19 -7.30
N ARG A 280 -4.28 -29.25 -7.83
CA ARG A 280 -3.27 -30.08 -7.15
C ARG A 280 -2.03 -30.26 -8.02
N ASP A 281 -0.87 -30.40 -7.40
CA ASP A 281 0.39 -30.74 -8.08
C ASP A 281 0.43 -32.21 -8.50
N ALA A 282 1.54 -32.62 -9.13
CA ALA A 282 1.74 -34.00 -9.59
C ALA A 282 1.75 -35.00 -8.42
N GLU A 283 2.13 -34.54 -7.22
CA GLU A 283 2.17 -35.30 -5.97
C GLU A 283 0.82 -35.29 -5.22
N GLY A 284 -0.17 -34.55 -5.71
CA GLY A 284 -1.52 -34.46 -5.14
C GLY A 284 -1.69 -33.45 -4.01
N PHE A 285 -0.69 -32.61 -3.70
CA PHE A 285 -0.85 -31.49 -2.76
C PHE A 285 -1.60 -30.34 -3.41
N LYS A 286 -2.34 -29.57 -2.60
CA LYS A 286 -3.03 -28.37 -3.10
C LYS A 286 -2.01 -27.33 -3.57
N ILE A 287 -2.27 -26.72 -4.73
CA ILE A 287 -1.56 -25.54 -5.19
C ILE A 287 -2.51 -24.33 -5.08
N PHE A 288 -1.96 -23.18 -4.71
CA PHE A 288 -2.69 -21.91 -4.79
C PHE A 288 -2.54 -21.29 -6.19
N ASP A 289 -3.65 -21.15 -6.91
CA ASP A 289 -3.69 -20.55 -8.25
C ASP A 289 -3.67 -19.00 -8.17
N HIS A 290 -2.47 -18.43 -8.32
CA HIS A 290 -2.25 -16.98 -8.30
C HIS A 290 -2.89 -16.23 -9.48
N GLU A 291 -3.08 -16.89 -10.64
CA GLU A 291 -3.76 -16.27 -11.79
C GLU A 291 -5.26 -16.18 -11.54
N MET A 292 -5.84 -17.25 -10.99
CA MET A 292 -7.24 -17.23 -10.56
C MET A 292 -7.47 -16.16 -9.49
N TYR A 293 -6.57 -16.05 -8.50
CA TYR A 293 -6.70 -15.05 -7.45
C TYR A 293 -6.69 -13.62 -8.01
N ALA A 294 -5.83 -13.34 -8.98
CA ALA A 294 -5.78 -12.04 -9.65
C ALA A 294 -7.07 -11.73 -10.45
N LYS A 295 -7.73 -12.75 -11.00
CA LYS A 295 -9.02 -12.60 -11.71
C LYS A 295 -10.21 -12.42 -10.75
N GLU A 296 -10.14 -13.05 -9.59
CA GLU A 296 -11.20 -12.99 -8.57
C GLU A 296 -11.15 -11.71 -7.74
N ILE A 297 -9.99 -11.08 -7.61
CA ILE A 297 -9.78 -9.87 -6.80
C ILE A 297 -9.46 -8.69 -7.72
N THR A 298 -10.52 -8.01 -8.18
CA THR A 298 -10.42 -6.81 -9.02
C THR A 298 -10.98 -5.58 -8.31
N PHE A 299 -10.68 -4.39 -8.85
CA PHE A 299 -11.21 -3.12 -8.34
C PHE A 299 -12.74 -3.08 -8.39
N GLU A 300 -13.33 -3.51 -9.49
CA GLU A 300 -14.77 -3.50 -9.72
C GLU A 300 -15.48 -4.37 -8.69
N LYS A 301 -14.96 -5.58 -8.46
CA LYS A 301 -15.52 -6.50 -7.46
C LYS A 301 -15.35 -5.93 -6.05
N PHE A 302 -14.20 -5.34 -5.73
CA PHE A 302 -13.96 -4.70 -4.44
C PHE A 302 -14.99 -3.58 -4.18
N MET A 303 -15.17 -2.67 -5.15
CA MET A 303 -16.09 -1.54 -5.06
C MET A 303 -17.56 -1.97 -5.00
N GLN A 304 -17.92 -2.99 -5.80
CA GLN A 304 -19.25 -3.61 -5.77
C GLN A 304 -19.55 -4.23 -4.40
N THR A 305 -18.59 -4.97 -3.82
CA THR A 305 -18.73 -5.64 -2.52
C THR A 305 -19.01 -4.66 -1.38
N ILE A 306 -18.39 -3.47 -1.41
CA ILE A 306 -18.64 -2.42 -0.40
C ILE A 306 -19.84 -1.51 -0.74
N GLY A 307 -20.51 -1.74 -1.87
CA GLY A 307 -21.67 -0.97 -2.33
C GLY A 307 -21.35 0.47 -2.72
N VAL A 308 -20.12 0.77 -3.13
CA VAL A 308 -19.69 2.12 -3.53
C VAL A 308 -19.53 2.16 -5.04
N LYS A 309 -20.23 3.08 -5.70
CA LYS A 309 -20.04 3.34 -7.14
C LYS A 309 -18.75 4.16 -7.32
N PRO A 310 -17.77 3.70 -8.14
CA PRO A 310 -16.58 4.48 -8.45
C PRO A 310 -16.94 5.86 -9.00
N ARG A 311 -16.21 6.88 -8.57
CA ARG A 311 -16.36 8.24 -9.08
C ARG A 311 -15.87 8.31 -10.52
N GLN A 312 -16.56 9.11 -11.32
CA GLN A 312 -16.13 9.39 -12.69
C GLN A 312 -15.06 10.46 -12.64
N TRP A 313 -13.81 10.03 -12.80
CA TRP A 313 -12.66 10.89 -12.99
C TRP A 313 -12.57 11.22 -14.48
N VAL A 314 -13.09 12.38 -14.89
CA VAL A 314 -13.17 12.74 -16.31
C VAL A 314 -11.77 13.07 -16.83
N LEU A 315 -11.23 12.19 -17.67
CA LEU A 315 -10.05 12.45 -18.50
C LEU A 315 -10.43 13.45 -19.61
N GLU A 316 -10.48 14.74 -19.29
CA GLU A 316 -10.52 15.76 -20.35
C GLU A 316 -9.16 15.76 -21.05
N LYS A 317 -9.07 15.06 -22.19
CA LYS A 317 -7.91 15.16 -23.09
C LYS A 317 -7.75 16.63 -23.50
N LYS A 318 -6.68 17.28 -23.03
CA LYS A 318 -6.23 18.56 -23.57
C LYS A 318 -5.57 18.37 -24.92
#